data_AF-A0A5D3FW28-F1
#
_entry.id   AF-A0A5D3FW28-F1
#
_cell.length_a   1.000
_cell.length_b   1.000
_cell.length_c   1.000
_cell.angle_alpha   90.00
_cell.angle_beta   90.00
_cell.angle_gamma   90.00
#
_symmetry.space_group_name_H-M   'P 1'
#
loop_
_entity.id
_entity.type
_entity.pdbx_description
1 polymer ?
#
loop_
_entity_poly.entity_id
_entity_poly.type
_entity_poly.pdbx_seq_one_letter_code
_entity_poly.pdbx_strand_id
1 'polypeptide(L)'
;MAHLSITAIAVSLGAMTLIAPIATAQPAAASQMPRRGNAPQCIYTYAWDSGAYSHQRARSTCPGPTRIKLVWKVSATHCQTLLTGQTMESAVLRPAWAQGADIC
;
A
#
# COMPACT_ATOMS: atom_id res chain seq x y z
N MET A 1 15.59 49.37 -9.15
CA MET A 1 16.87 49.31 -9.88
C MET A 1 17.95 48.80 -8.92
N ALA A 2 18.74 47.80 -9.39
CA ALA A 2 20.02 47.26 -8.89
C ALA A 2 20.08 46.72 -7.44
N HIS A 3 20.21 45.39 -7.21
CA HIS A 3 21.40 44.51 -7.29
C HIS A 3 22.46 44.76 -6.20
N LEU A 4 22.69 43.79 -5.30
CA LEU A 4 23.92 42.97 -5.23
C LEU A 4 23.89 41.93 -4.08
N SER A 5 24.50 40.77 -4.33
CA SER A 5 24.60 39.56 -3.49
C SER A 5 25.93 39.50 -2.72
N ILE A 6 25.99 38.87 -1.52
CA ILE A 6 27.20 38.21 -0.95
C ILE A 6 26.82 36.96 -0.11
N THR A 7 27.63 35.91 -0.27
CA THR A 7 27.51 34.49 0.09
C THR A 7 28.33 34.09 1.35
N ALA A 8 27.92 33.06 2.12
CA ALA A 8 28.74 32.02 2.83
C ALA A 8 27.97 31.42 4.05
N ILE A 9 27.38 30.22 3.99
CA ILE A 9 27.87 28.84 4.28
C ILE A 9 28.36 28.58 5.73
N ALA A 10 27.61 27.76 6.49
CA ALA A 10 28.07 26.58 7.27
C ALA A 10 26.93 26.07 8.19
N VAL A 11 26.13 25.09 7.76
CA VAL A 11 26.14 23.67 8.18
C VAL A 11 25.91 23.44 9.67
N SER A 12 24.76 22.87 10.02
CA SER A 12 24.63 21.80 11.04
C SER A 12 23.29 21.07 10.88
N LEU A 13 23.35 19.98 10.10
CA LEU A 13 22.76 18.67 10.36
C LEU A 13 21.46 18.61 11.18
N GLY A 14 20.36 18.43 10.46
CA GLY A 14 19.09 17.99 10.99
C GLY A 14 18.18 17.58 9.85
N ALA A 15 18.64 16.66 9.00
CA ALA A 15 17.79 16.02 8.01
C ALA A 15 16.78 15.11 8.75
N MET A 16 15.77 15.72 9.38
CA MET A 16 14.49 15.07 9.57
C MET A 16 13.89 15.00 8.18
N THR A 17 14.19 13.91 7.48
CA THR A 17 13.41 13.45 6.34
C THR A 17 11.97 13.32 6.83
N LEU A 18 11.17 14.34 6.56
CA LEU A 18 9.72 14.22 6.50
C LEU A 18 9.43 13.18 5.44
N ILE A 19 9.35 11.91 5.85
CA ILE A 19 8.73 10.86 5.05
C ILE A 19 7.25 11.23 5.04
N ALA A 20 6.87 12.10 4.11
CA ALA A 20 5.47 12.31 3.80
C ALA A 20 4.90 10.92 3.45
N PRO A 21 3.84 10.46 4.13
CA PRO A 21 3.15 9.27 3.66
C PRO A 21 2.66 9.61 2.26
N ILE A 22 3.24 8.98 1.25
CA ILE A 22 2.65 8.88 -0.08
C ILE A 22 1.30 8.20 0.13
N ALA A 23 0.27 9.00 0.36
CA ALA A 23 -1.11 8.58 0.26
C ALA A 23 -1.30 8.19 -1.20
N THR A 24 -1.11 6.90 -1.49
CA THR A 24 -1.42 6.33 -2.80
C THR A 24 -2.91 6.46 -2.97
N ALA A 25 -3.33 7.59 -3.57
CA ALA A 25 -4.72 7.91 -3.87
C ALA A 25 -5.35 6.66 -4.48
N GLN A 26 -6.29 6.07 -3.75
CA GLN A 26 -6.96 4.87 -4.18
C GLN A 26 -7.85 5.26 -5.36
N PRO A 27 -7.86 4.51 -6.48
CA PRO A 27 -8.68 4.87 -7.62
C PRO A 27 -10.15 4.95 -7.20
N ALA A 28 -10.91 5.88 -7.80
CA ALA A 28 -12.29 6.18 -7.40
C ALA A 28 -13.25 4.99 -7.50
N ALA A 29 -12.86 3.91 -8.17
CA ALA A 29 -13.62 2.66 -8.31
C ALA A 29 -13.16 1.54 -7.35
N ALA A 30 -12.22 1.80 -6.44
CA ALA A 30 -11.77 0.83 -5.47
C ALA A 30 -12.84 0.56 -4.40
N SER A 31 -13.38 -0.64 -4.43
CA SER A 31 -14.36 -1.10 -3.45
C SER A 31 -13.63 -1.85 -2.34
N GLN A 32 -13.98 -1.52 -1.09
CA GLN A 32 -13.55 -2.36 0.03
C GLN A 32 -14.18 -3.74 -0.11
N MET A 33 -13.36 -4.77 -0.02
CA MET A 33 -13.83 -6.13 -0.16
C MET A 33 -14.51 -6.58 1.14
N PRO A 34 -15.58 -7.40 1.05
CA PRO A 34 -16.02 -8.19 2.17
C PRO A 34 -14.82 -8.98 2.71
N ARG A 35 -14.68 -9.05 4.02
CA ARG A 35 -13.56 -9.77 4.63
C ARG A 35 -13.65 -11.25 4.25
N ARG A 36 -12.82 -11.62 3.28
CA ARG A 36 -12.60 -12.98 2.83
C ARG A 36 -11.14 -13.33 3.09
N GLY A 37 -10.90 -14.58 3.47
CA GLY A 37 -9.63 -15.04 4.01
C GLY A 37 -9.55 -14.95 5.53
N ASN A 38 -8.37 -15.26 6.09
CA ASN A 38 -8.12 -15.35 7.53
C ASN A 38 -7.21 -14.22 8.08
N ALA A 39 -6.91 -13.18 7.30
CA ALA A 39 -6.16 -12.03 7.79
C ALA A 39 -6.87 -11.32 8.98
N PRO A 40 -6.11 -10.72 9.93
CA PRO A 40 -6.67 -10.08 11.12
C PRO A 40 -7.55 -8.86 10.81
N GLN A 41 -8.38 -8.45 11.78
CA GLN A 41 -9.38 -7.37 11.64
C GLN A 41 -8.75 -6.03 11.20
N CYS A 42 -7.49 -5.82 11.56
CA CYS A 42 -6.71 -4.64 11.25
C CYS A 42 -6.09 -4.64 9.83
N ILE A 43 -6.44 -5.62 8.99
CA ILE A 43 -6.07 -5.62 7.57
C ILE A 43 -7.30 -5.30 6.73
N TYR A 44 -7.25 -4.17 6.03
CA TYR A 44 -8.30 -3.76 5.11
C TYR A 44 -7.90 -4.15 3.69
N THR A 45 -8.80 -4.82 2.97
CA THR A 45 -8.58 -5.22 1.58
C THR A 45 -9.52 -4.47 0.64
N TYR A 46 -8.99 -4.06 -0.50
CA TYR A 46 -9.69 -3.32 -1.54
C TYR A 46 -9.41 -3.98 -2.88
N ALA A 47 -10.39 -3.99 -3.78
CA ALA A 47 -10.22 -4.46 -5.14
C ALA A 47 -10.90 -3.53 -6.15
N TRP A 48 -10.33 -3.49 -7.34
CA TRP A 48 -10.87 -2.76 -8.49
C TRP A 48 -10.37 -3.40 -9.79
N ASP A 49 -11.08 -3.13 -10.87
CA ASP A 49 -10.64 -3.50 -12.21
C ASP A 49 -10.06 -2.28 -12.93
N SER A 50 -9.02 -2.49 -13.72
CA SER A 50 -8.42 -1.48 -14.59
C SER A 50 -7.97 -2.13 -15.90
N GLY A 51 -8.69 -1.84 -16.99
CA GLY A 51 -8.40 -2.42 -18.30
C GLY A 51 -8.46 -3.95 -18.30
N ALA A 52 -7.35 -4.60 -18.68
CA ALA A 52 -7.25 -6.06 -18.72
C ALA A 52 -6.96 -6.72 -17.36
N TYR A 53 -6.74 -5.93 -16.31
CA TYR A 53 -6.25 -6.39 -15.02
C TYR A 53 -7.29 -6.20 -13.91
N SER A 54 -7.28 -7.12 -12.96
CA SER A 54 -7.91 -6.95 -11.64
C SER A 54 -6.83 -6.66 -10.62
N HIS A 55 -7.07 -5.68 -9.77
CA HIS A 55 -6.17 -5.22 -8.73
C HIS A 55 -6.73 -5.56 -7.35
N GLN A 56 -5.80 -5.82 -6.43
CA GLN A 56 -6.11 -6.03 -5.03
C GLN A 56 -5.04 -5.36 -4.18
N ARG A 57 -5.47 -4.61 -3.18
CA ARG A 57 -4.61 -3.94 -2.20
C ARG A 57 -5.01 -4.35 -0.80
N ALA A 58 -4.04 -4.67 0.04
CA ALA A 58 -4.20 -4.76 1.49
C ALA A 58 -3.52 -3.57 2.16
N ARG A 59 -4.15 -2.99 3.18
CA ARG A 59 -3.58 -1.96 4.05
C ARG A 59 -3.57 -2.47 5.48
N SER A 60 -2.42 -2.39 6.14
CA SER A 60 -2.30 -2.74 7.55
C SER A 60 -2.56 -1.52 8.43
N THR A 61 -3.45 -1.67 9.41
CA THR A 61 -3.60 -0.77 10.57
C THR A 61 -3.28 -1.50 11.87
N CYS A 62 -2.67 -2.69 11.77
CA CYS A 62 -2.32 -3.49 12.93
C CYS A 62 -1.25 -2.78 13.76
N PRO A 63 -1.26 -2.88 15.10
CA PRO A 63 -0.28 -2.21 15.97
C PRO A 63 1.14 -2.77 15.86
N GLY A 64 1.35 -3.85 15.10
CA GLY A 64 2.65 -4.48 14.90
C GLY A 64 2.81 -5.09 13.50
N PRO A 65 4.02 -5.60 13.19
CA PRO A 65 4.29 -6.27 11.92
C PRO A 65 3.34 -7.46 11.74
N THR A 66 2.65 -7.50 10.61
CA THR A 66 1.74 -8.59 10.26
C THR A 66 2.16 -9.17 8.93
N ARG A 67 2.38 -10.48 8.89
CA ARG A 67 2.77 -11.18 7.66
C ARG A 67 1.53 -11.72 6.97
N ILE A 68 1.31 -11.30 5.73
CA ILE A 68 0.12 -11.69 4.96
C ILE A 68 0.48 -12.03 3.51
N LYS A 69 -0.47 -12.64 2.81
CA LYS A 69 -0.49 -12.79 1.35
C LYS A 69 -1.86 -12.36 0.81
N LEU A 70 -1.90 -11.85 -0.42
CA LEU A 70 -3.13 -11.60 -1.16
C LEU A 70 -3.54 -12.89 -1.88
N VAL A 71 -4.82 -13.25 -1.76
CA VAL A 71 -5.40 -14.45 -2.33
C VAL A 71 -6.30 -14.07 -3.49
N TRP A 72 -6.13 -14.76 -4.61
CA TRP A 72 -6.94 -14.68 -5.81
C TRP A 72 -7.61 -16.03 -6.07
N LYS A 73 -8.65 -16.06 -6.91
CA LYS A 73 -9.32 -17.33 -7.27
C LYS A 73 -8.34 -18.42 -7.76
N VAL A 74 -7.32 -18.01 -8.50
CA VAL A 74 -6.42 -18.91 -9.24
C VAL A 74 -4.98 -18.86 -8.77
N SER A 75 -4.64 -17.99 -7.82
CA SER A 75 -3.26 -17.79 -7.36
C SER A 75 -3.23 -17.09 -6.01
N ALA A 76 -2.06 -17.03 -5.39
CA ALA A 76 -1.80 -16.18 -4.24
C ALA A 76 -0.44 -15.51 -4.40
N THR A 77 -0.26 -14.34 -3.81
CA THR A 77 1.05 -13.71 -3.73
C THR A 77 1.94 -14.46 -2.74
N HIS A 78 3.24 -14.17 -2.77
CA HIS A 78 4.12 -14.57 -1.68
C HIS A 78 3.77 -13.82 -0.38
N CYS A 79 4.20 -14.37 0.74
CA CYS A 79 4.04 -13.75 2.05
C CYS A 79 4.92 -12.51 2.20
N GLN A 80 4.32 -11.38 2.57
CA GLN A 80 5.01 -10.12 2.85
C GLN A 80 4.66 -9.61 4.25
N THR A 81 5.63 -9.01 4.93
CA THR A 81 5.43 -8.37 6.22
C THR A 81 4.99 -6.92 6.01
N LEU A 82 3.81 -6.57 6.50
CA LEU A 82 3.29 -5.20 6.53
C LEU A 82 3.42 -4.61 7.93
N LEU A 83 4.05 -3.43 7.99
CA LEU A 83 4.03 -2.57 9.18
C LEU A 83 2.74 -1.75 9.22
N THR A 84 2.44 -1.13 10.36
CA THR A 84 1.30 -0.21 10.51
C THR A 84 1.35 0.90 9.45
N GLY A 85 0.23 1.11 8.76
CA GLY A 85 0.09 2.10 7.70
C GLY A 85 0.57 1.66 6.32
N GLN A 86 1.33 0.56 6.22
CA GLN A 86 1.85 0.06 4.94
C GLN A 86 0.76 -0.60 4.09
N THR A 87 1.00 -0.64 2.79
CA THR A 87 0.12 -1.29 1.82
C THR A 87 0.88 -2.30 0.97
N MET A 88 0.22 -3.43 0.69
CA MET A 88 0.63 -4.42 -0.30
C MET A 88 -0.37 -4.37 -1.44
N GLU A 89 0.11 -4.39 -2.69
CA GLU A 89 -0.75 -4.40 -3.87
C GLU A 89 -0.29 -5.49 -4.85
N SER A 90 -1.25 -6.09 -5.55
CA SER A 90 -1.02 -7.04 -6.63
C SER A 90 -2.06 -6.84 -7.72
N ALA A 91 -1.69 -7.18 -8.95
CA ALA A 91 -2.58 -7.20 -10.09
C ALA A 91 -2.43 -8.52 -10.86
N VAL A 92 -3.53 -9.00 -11.42
CA VAL A 92 -3.60 -10.25 -12.20
C VAL A 92 -4.43 -10.03 -13.46
N LEU A 93 -4.13 -10.77 -14.53
CA LEU A 93 -4.93 -10.75 -15.75
C LEU A 93 -6.32 -11.31 -15.49
N ARG A 94 -7.34 -10.67 -16.06
CA ARG A 94 -8.71 -11.16 -15.98
C ARG A 94 -8.91 -12.45 -16.81
N PRO A 95 -9.81 -13.37 -16.40
CA PRO A 95 -10.69 -13.29 -15.23
C PRO A 95 -10.04 -13.89 -13.97
N ALA A 96 -9.62 -13.04 -13.04
CA ALA A 96 -9.13 -13.46 -11.73
C ALA A 96 -9.65 -12.48 -10.68
N TRP A 97 -10.57 -12.95 -9.84
CA TRP A 97 -11.19 -12.12 -8.82
C TRP A 97 -10.42 -12.25 -7.51
N ALA A 98 -10.26 -11.11 -6.86
CA ALA A 98 -9.66 -10.99 -5.54
C ALA A 98 -10.50 -11.79 -4.53
N GLN A 99 -9.82 -12.53 -3.65
CA GLN A 99 -10.43 -13.32 -2.57
C GLN A 99 -10.10 -12.78 -1.18
N GLY A 100 -9.37 -11.66 -1.09
CA GLY A 100 -8.99 -11.06 0.18
C GLY A 100 -7.58 -11.48 0.60
N ALA A 101 -7.29 -11.43 1.89
CA ALA A 101 -5.94 -11.65 2.39
C ALA A 101 -5.93 -12.75 3.46
N ASP A 102 -4.85 -13.51 3.47
CA ASP A 102 -4.59 -14.53 4.47
C ASP A 102 -3.33 -14.22 5.26
N ILE A 103 -3.32 -14.63 6.53
CA ILE A 103 -2.12 -14.62 7.34
C ILE A 103 -1.13 -15.67 6.83
N CYS A 104 0.15 -15.33 6.94
CA CYS A 104 1.26 -16.27 6.95
C CYS A 104 1.84 -16.29 8.37
#